data_AF-A0A6J2BA21-F1
#
_entry.id   AF-A0A6J2BA21-F1
#
_cell.length_a   1.000
_cell.length_b   1.000
_cell.length_c   1.000
_cell.angle_alpha   90.00
_cell.angle_beta   90.00
_cell.angle_gamma   90.00
#
_symmetry.space_group_name_H-M   'P 1'
#
loop_
_entity.id
_entity.type
_entity.pdbx_description
1 polymer ?
#
loop_
_entity_poly.entity_id
_entity_poly.type
_entity_poly.pdbx_seq_one_letter_code
_entity_poly.pdbx_strand_id
1 'polypeptide(L)'
;MKLSNSWTVEIAHSYLEQETTGRNKSTEPDEQPTVNSKEGMHQKSNELVNEATHEDTELPGQRSRNFPYPGDETADCTTKKSNFFYYSIMEHRDNHLHCECMIPCQVTSDLDKEKKIAFLLKELDILRASNKKLQEKLYKEDKEQRKLKLKLELQEKATEAYIAEKTAALVEEVYFAQKERDEAIMSRLRLANEERDEAIARAKHMEMSLKVLENINPEENDMTLQELLNRINNADTGIAIQKNGAVIVDRIYKTKECKKRITAEEMNAVIEERDAALSQCKRLEQELHHLKEQNQTSANNMRHLTAENNQERALKENIMALAVQLTKPELSTKSEKNGDILKWKICFVYPKSVKFG
;
A
#
# COMPACT_ATOMS: atom_id res chain seq x y z
N MET A 1 -19.23 -15.49 56.97
CA MET A 1 -18.37 -14.38 57.44
C MET A 1 -16.98 -14.95 57.70
N LYS A 2 -15.90 -14.22 57.37
CA LYS A 2 -14.55 -14.74 57.01
C LYS A 2 -14.58 -15.40 55.61
N LEU A 3 -14.06 -14.76 54.55
CA LEU A 3 -12.70 -14.32 54.21
C LEU A 3 -11.93 -15.42 53.45
N SER A 4 -11.70 -15.17 52.15
CA SER A 4 -10.63 -15.77 51.37
C SER A 4 -10.16 -14.73 50.36
N ASN A 5 -9.16 -13.93 50.77
CA ASN A 5 -8.49 -13.00 49.89
C ASN A 5 -7.30 -13.72 49.25
N SER A 6 -7.31 -13.80 47.93
CA SER A 6 -6.11 -13.93 47.12
C SER A 6 -6.42 -13.34 45.76
N TRP A 7 -5.49 -12.55 45.24
CA TRP A 7 -5.16 -12.30 43.83
C TRP A 7 -4.29 -11.04 43.77
N THR A 8 -3.03 -11.21 44.20
CA THR A 8 -1.93 -10.29 43.95
C THR A 8 -0.91 -11.05 43.12
N VAL A 9 -0.88 -10.77 41.82
CA VAL A 9 0.23 -11.14 40.93
C VAL A 9 0.61 -9.88 40.18
N GLU A 10 1.81 -9.40 40.43
CA GLU A 10 2.39 -8.23 39.81
C GLU A 10 2.75 -8.56 38.34
N ILE A 11 2.31 -7.72 37.41
CA ILE A 11 2.83 -7.75 36.03
C ILE A 11 3.87 -6.64 35.93
N ALA A 12 5.15 -7.05 35.95
CA ALA A 12 6.27 -6.13 35.80
C ALA A 12 6.35 -5.59 34.36
N HIS A 13 6.42 -4.27 34.22
CA HIS A 13 6.69 -3.61 32.95
C HIS A 13 8.18 -3.75 32.58
N SER A 14 8.48 -4.42 31.46
CA SER A 14 9.81 -4.35 30.85
C SER A 14 9.91 -3.10 29.97
N TYR A 15 10.64 -2.09 30.46
CA TYR A 15 10.98 -0.90 29.68
C TYR A 15 11.97 -1.25 28.55
N LEU A 16 11.74 -0.70 27.36
CA LEU A 16 12.69 -0.74 26.23
C LEU A 16 13.45 0.58 26.19
N GLU A 17 14.71 0.58 26.60
CA GLU A 17 15.61 1.70 26.31
C GLU A 17 16.10 1.61 24.87
N GLN A 18 16.00 2.72 24.12
CA GLN A 18 16.76 2.92 22.88
C GLN A 18 17.53 4.23 23.01
N GLU A 19 18.85 4.12 23.19
CA GLU A 19 19.76 5.26 23.14
C GLU A 19 19.83 5.81 21.70
N THR A 20 19.67 7.13 21.56
CA THR A 20 19.93 7.83 20.31
C THR A 20 21.11 8.78 20.47
N THR A 21 22.24 8.51 19.79
CA THR A 21 23.31 9.50 19.53
C THR A 21 24.19 9.03 18.37
N GLY A 22 24.52 9.91 17.40
CA GLY A 22 25.87 9.85 16.82
C GLY A 22 26.14 9.85 15.30
N ARG A 23 25.50 10.74 14.51
CA ARG A 23 26.18 11.62 13.50
C ARG A 23 26.85 11.04 12.22
N ASN A 24 26.80 11.85 11.14
CA ASN A 24 27.59 11.83 9.88
C ASN A 24 27.12 10.86 8.76
N LYS A 25 27.21 11.12 7.44
CA LYS A 25 27.21 12.30 6.53
C LYS A 25 27.59 11.76 5.12
N SER A 26 26.91 12.20 4.04
CA SER A 26 27.31 12.03 2.61
C SER A 26 27.23 10.57 2.07
N THR A 27 26.79 10.26 0.84
CA THR A 27 27.07 10.87 -0.48
C THR A 27 26.02 10.43 -1.52
N GLU A 28 25.83 11.22 -2.58
CA GLU A 28 25.06 10.94 -3.81
C GLU A 28 25.68 9.75 -4.62
N PRO A 29 24.98 9.13 -5.58
CA PRO A 29 24.93 9.72 -6.93
C PRO A 29 23.61 9.56 -7.69
N ASP A 30 23.43 10.45 -8.67
CA ASP A 30 22.52 10.35 -9.80
C ASP A 30 23.11 9.42 -10.87
N GLU A 31 22.33 8.47 -11.40
CA GLU A 31 22.61 7.81 -12.69
C GLU A 31 21.35 7.08 -13.21
N GLN A 32 20.82 7.52 -14.36
CA GLN A 32 19.86 6.73 -15.14
C GLN A 32 20.56 5.56 -15.83
N PRO A 33 19.82 4.46 -16.08
CA PRO A 33 19.73 4.07 -17.48
C PRO A 33 18.31 3.73 -17.95
N THR A 34 18.14 3.94 -19.26
CA THR A 34 16.91 3.78 -20.02
C THR A 34 16.61 2.31 -20.38
N VAL A 35 15.38 2.10 -20.87
CA VAL A 35 14.87 1.03 -21.75
C VAL A 35 14.36 -0.32 -21.19
N ASN A 36 13.07 -0.54 -21.48
CA ASN A 36 12.33 -1.74 -21.94
C ASN A 36 12.38 -3.11 -21.19
N SER A 37 11.21 -3.52 -20.66
CA SER A 37 10.28 -4.43 -21.40
C SER A 37 8.93 -4.66 -20.70
N LYS A 38 7.87 -4.87 -21.51
CA LYS A 38 6.73 -5.81 -21.38
C LYS A 38 6.36 -6.36 -19.97
N GLU A 39 5.10 -6.52 -19.56
CA GLU A 39 3.82 -6.71 -20.29
C GLU A 39 2.68 -6.86 -19.25
N GLY A 40 1.44 -6.47 -19.56
CA GLY A 40 0.31 -6.58 -18.61
C GLY A 40 -0.94 -5.83 -19.07
N MET A 41 -1.91 -6.54 -19.63
CA MET A 41 -3.14 -5.96 -20.18
C MET A 41 -4.16 -5.62 -19.08
N HIS A 42 -4.59 -4.36 -19.02
CA HIS A 42 -5.82 -4.00 -18.32
C HIS A 42 -7.04 -4.33 -19.21
N GLN A 43 -7.83 -5.33 -18.83
CA GLN A 43 -9.21 -5.47 -19.30
C GLN A 43 -10.17 -4.93 -18.23
N LYS A 44 -11.05 -4.03 -18.67
CA LYS A 44 -12.02 -3.30 -17.86
C LYS A 44 -13.41 -3.90 -18.11
N SER A 45 -14.00 -4.52 -17.11
CA SER A 45 -15.39 -5.00 -17.13
C SER A 45 -16.32 -3.86 -16.71
N ASN A 46 -17.41 -3.63 -17.45
CA ASN A 46 -18.37 -2.58 -17.15
C ASN A 46 -19.41 -3.04 -16.11
N GLU A 47 -19.87 -2.10 -15.30
CA GLU A 47 -21.04 -2.26 -14.43
C GLU A 47 -22.31 -2.50 -15.27
N LEU A 48 -23.21 -3.34 -14.78
CA LEU A 48 -24.55 -3.46 -15.30
C LEU A 48 -25.54 -3.47 -14.13
N VAL A 49 -26.07 -2.28 -13.85
CA VAL A 49 -27.18 -2.06 -12.92
C VAL A 49 -28.40 -2.84 -13.42
N ASN A 50 -29.03 -3.61 -12.54
CA ASN A 50 -30.44 -3.95 -12.65
C ASN A 50 -31.06 -3.97 -11.25
N GLU A 51 -31.96 -3.02 -11.03
CA GLU A 51 -32.79 -2.84 -9.85
C GLU A 51 -33.98 -3.83 -9.92
N ALA A 52 -34.27 -4.53 -8.82
CA ALA A 52 -35.44 -5.39 -8.71
C ALA A 52 -36.05 -5.28 -7.31
N THR A 53 -37.32 -4.87 -7.28
CA THR A 53 -38.07 -4.45 -6.09
C THR A 53 -38.34 -5.58 -5.10
N HIS A 54 -38.30 -5.24 -3.82
CA HIS A 54 -38.71 -6.07 -2.68
C HIS A 54 -40.24 -6.17 -2.58
N GLU A 55 -40.81 -7.38 -2.60
CA GLU A 55 -42.07 -7.71 -1.90
C GLU A 55 -41.99 -9.13 -1.30
N ASP A 56 -42.78 -9.34 -0.24
CA ASP A 56 -42.62 -10.42 0.73
C ASP A 56 -42.92 -11.83 0.21
N THR A 57 -42.37 -12.84 0.88
CA THR A 57 -42.95 -14.20 0.85
C THR A 57 -42.82 -14.85 2.23
N GLU A 58 -43.98 -15.19 2.80
CA GLU A 58 -44.12 -15.80 4.12
C GLU A 58 -43.50 -17.21 4.20
N LEU A 59 -43.05 -17.58 5.40
CA LEU A 59 -42.65 -18.95 5.74
C LEU A 59 -43.87 -19.87 5.91
N PRO A 60 -43.77 -21.14 5.48
CA PRO A 60 -44.51 -22.21 6.12
C PRO A 60 -43.60 -23.30 6.73
N GLY A 61 -43.64 -23.38 8.06
CA GLY A 61 -44.01 -24.62 8.77
C GLY A 61 -43.25 -25.93 8.48
N GLN A 62 -42.29 -26.23 9.37
CA GLN A 62 -41.98 -27.57 9.92
C GLN A 62 -41.94 -28.82 9.01
N ARG A 63 -40.81 -29.52 9.07
CA ARG A 63 -40.72 -30.73 9.94
C ARG A 63 -39.28 -31.15 10.22
N SER A 64 -38.94 -31.23 11.51
CA SER A 64 -37.68 -31.83 11.97
C SER A 64 -37.68 -33.34 11.70
N ARG A 65 -36.57 -33.84 11.13
CA ARG A 65 -36.21 -35.25 11.18
C ARG A 65 -34.71 -35.37 11.39
N ASN A 66 -34.32 -35.72 12.62
CA ASN A 66 -32.92 -35.95 12.97
C ASN A 66 -32.37 -37.16 12.21
N PHE A 67 -31.20 -37.01 11.60
CA PHE A 67 -30.40 -38.11 11.07
C PHE A 67 -29.29 -38.48 12.08
N PRO A 68 -29.09 -39.76 12.42
CA PRO A 68 -27.85 -40.23 13.01
C PRO A 68 -26.78 -40.41 11.93
N TYR A 69 -25.60 -39.85 12.16
CA TYR A 69 -24.40 -40.07 11.36
C TYR A 69 -23.81 -41.46 11.66
N PRO A 70 -23.30 -42.22 10.68
CA PRO A 70 -22.67 -43.52 10.94
C PRO A 70 -21.25 -43.33 11.51
N GLY A 71 -21.02 -43.88 12.70
CA GLY A 71 -19.68 -44.03 13.27
C GLY A 71 -19.02 -45.32 12.77
N ASP A 72 -17.71 -45.24 12.52
CA ASP A 72 -16.86 -46.34 12.09
C ASP A 72 -16.46 -47.20 13.31
N GLU A 73 -16.53 -48.53 13.22
CA GLU A 73 -15.94 -49.41 14.23
C GLU A 73 -15.53 -50.78 13.64
N THR A 74 -14.23 -50.95 13.47
CA THR A 74 -13.60 -52.19 12.98
C THR A 74 -13.49 -53.23 14.09
N ALA A 75 -13.92 -54.47 13.81
CA ALA A 75 -13.56 -55.64 14.61
C ALA A 75 -13.40 -56.88 13.71
N ASP A 76 -12.21 -57.50 13.76
CA ASP A 76 -11.89 -58.74 13.03
C ASP A 76 -12.71 -59.95 13.49
N CYS A 77 -13.01 -60.87 12.57
CA CYS A 77 -12.82 -62.30 12.84
C CYS A 77 -12.76 -63.16 11.56
N THR A 78 -12.11 -64.31 11.70
CA THR A 78 -11.52 -65.10 10.61
C THR A 78 -12.39 -66.24 10.08
N THR A 79 -12.16 -66.57 8.79
CA THR A 79 -12.11 -67.93 8.23
C THR A 79 -13.18 -68.96 8.64
N LYS A 80 -14.05 -69.32 7.68
CA LYS A 80 -14.29 -70.74 7.33
C LYS A 80 -15.03 -70.92 5.99
N LYS A 81 -14.43 -71.70 5.09
CA LYS A 81 -15.17 -72.39 4.01
C LYS A 81 -16.10 -73.43 4.64
N SER A 82 -17.29 -73.61 4.08
CA SER A 82 -18.11 -74.80 4.31
C SER A 82 -18.60 -75.38 3.00
N ASN A 83 -18.24 -76.63 2.73
CA ASN A 83 -18.89 -77.49 1.75
C ASN A 83 -19.85 -78.41 2.53
N PHE A 84 -21.13 -78.49 2.13
CA PHE A 84 -21.97 -79.69 2.31
C PHE A 84 -23.18 -79.57 1.33
N PHE A 85 -23.32 -80.46 0.33
CA PHE A 85 -24.20 -81.65 0.32
C PHE A 85 -25.71 -81.28 0.27
N TYR A 86 -26.61 -81.96 -0.45
CA TYR A 86 -26.57 -83.20 -1.25
C TYR A 86 -27.82 -83.24 -2.15
N TYR A 87 -27.73 -83.77 -3.38
CA TYR A 87 -28.67 -84.77 -3.96
C TYR A 87 -28.38 -84.95 -5.47
N SER A 88 -27.78 -86.08 -5.82
CA SER A 88 -27.78 -86.60 -7.20
C SER A 88 -28.90 -87.62 -7.33
N ILE A 89 -29.74 -87.49 -8.36
CA ILE A 89 -30.77 -88.49 -8.68
C ILE A 89 -30.18 -89.49 -9.70
N MET A 90 -30.26 -90.78 -9.37
CA MET A 90 -29.64 -91.87 -10.13
C MET A 90 -30.34 -92.15 -11.46
N GLU A 91 -29.55 -92.56 -12.45
CA GLU A 91 -30.03 -93.24 -13.65
C GLU A 91 -30.57 -94.63 -13.29
N HIS A 92 -31.69 -95.03 -13.92
CA HIS A 92 -32.06 -96.43 -14.08
C HIS A 92 -32.12 -96.77 -15.56
N ARG A 93 -31.28 -97.71 -15.99
CA ARG A 93 -31.42 -98.40 -17.27
C ARG A 93 -32.10 -99.74 -17.03
N ASP A 94 -33.12 -100.04 -17.80
CA ASP A 94 -33.47 -101.42 -18.17
C ASP A 94 -34.11 -101.42 -19.56
N ASN A 95 -33.64 -102.34 -20.42
CA ASN A 95 -34.14 -102.54 -21.78
C ASN A 95 -34.68 -103.97 -21.91
N HIS A 96 -35.95 -104.14 -22.29
CA HIS A 96 -36.42 -105.38 -22.89
C HIS A 96 -37.48 -105.11 -23.97
N LEU A 97 -37.50 -105.93 -25.02
CA LEU A 97 -38.13 -105.61 -26.31
C LEU A 97 -39.46 -106.36 -26.56
N HIS A 98 -40.25 -105.76 -27.47
CA HIS A 98 -41.27 -106.36 -28.36
C HIS A 98 -42.50 -107.09 -27.77
N CYS A 99 -43.70 -106.64 -28.17
CA CYS A 99 -44.36 -107.15 -29.39
C CYS A 99 -45.52 -106.22 -29.82
N GLU A 100 -45.89 -106.22 -31.10
CA GLU A 100 -46.94 -105.35 -31.64
C GLU A 100 -48.35 -105.79 -31.23
N CYS A 101 -49.20 -104.81 -30.88
CA CYS A 101 -50.64 -104.93 -31.06
C CYS A 101 -51.15 -103.65 -31.75
N MET A 102 -51.38 -103.75 -33.06
CA MET A 102 -51.99 -102.68 -33.84
C MET A 102 -53.43 -102.46 -33.38
N ILE A 103 -53.70 -101.39 -32.64
CA ILE A 103 -55.06 -100.94 -32.27
C ILE A 103 -55.42 -99.73 -33.15
N PRO A 104 -56.30 -99.86 -34.16
CA PRO A 104 -56.65 -98.78 -35.10
C PRO A 104 -57.45 -97.59 -34.54
N CYS A 105 -57.35 -97.29 -33.24
CA CYS A 105 -58.18 -96.29 -32.56
C CYS A 105 -57.40 -95.22 -31.76
N GLN A 106 -56.06 -95.24 -31.72
CA GLN A 106 -55.29 -94.21 -31.00
C GLN A 106 -55.08 -92.90 -31.78
N VAL A 107 -55.19 -92.97 -33.12
CA VAL A 107 -54.87 -91.88 -34.07
C VAL A 107 -55.63 -90.58 -33.79
N THR A 108 -56.87 -90.65 -33.28
CA THR A 108 -57.65 -89.45 -32.91
C THR A 108 -57.23 -88.86 -31.57
N SER A 109 -56.77 -89.68 -30.61
CA SER A 109 -56.35 -89.20 -29.28
C SER A 109 -54.98 -88.55 -29.31
N ASP A 110 -54.04 -89.09 -30.09
CA ASP A 110 -52.70 -88.53 -30.21
C ASP A 110 -52.71 -87.24 -31.02
N LEU A 111 -53.52 -87.16 -32.08
CA LEU A 111 -53.71 -85.93 -32.85
C LEU A 111 -54.26 -84.77 -31.98
N ASP A 112 -55.12 -85.04 -31.00
CA ASP A 112 -55.61 -84.00 -30.08
C ASP A 112 -54.57 -83.61 -29.00
N LYS A 113 -53.72 -84.54 -28.56
CA LYS A 113 -52.55 -84.23 -27.72
C LYS A 113 -51.56 -83.36 -28.50
N GLU A 114 -51.26 -83.70 -29.76
CA GLU A 114 -50.37 -82.94 -30.64
C GLU A 114 -50.88 -81.52 -30.90
N LYS A 115 -52.17 -81.33 -31.20
CA LYS A 115 -52.78 -79.99 -31.28
C LYS A 115 -52.59 -79.19 -30.00
N LYS A 116 -52.79 -79.81 -28.84
CA LYS A 116 -52.61 -79.16 -27.53
C LYS A 116 -51.14 -78.80 -27.27
N ILE A 117 -50.20 -79.67 -27.63
CA ILE A 117 -48.75 -79.40 -27.57
C ILE A 117 -48.38 -78.23 -28.49
N ALA A 118 -48.86 -78.22 -29.73
CA ALA A 118 -48.62 -77.14 -30.69
C ALA A 118 -49.20 -75.79 -30.22
N PHE A 119 -50.38 -75.79 -29.59
CA PHE A 119 -50.95 -74.60 -28.97
C PHE A 119 -50.07 -74.07 -27.82
N LEU A 120 -49.65 -74.95 -26.91
CA LEU A 120 -48.79 -74.58 -25.77
C LEU A 120 -47.41 -74.08 -26.22
N LEU A 121 -46.82 -74.65 -27.27
CA LEU A 121 -45.59 -74.15 -27.87
C LEU A 121 -45.75 -72.74 -28.45
N LYS A 122 -46.87 -72.49 -29.17
CA LYS A 122 -47.19 -71.16 -29.70
C LYS A 122 -47.40 -70.13 -28.59
N GLU A 123 -48.05 -70.50 -27.49
CA GLU A 123 -48.23 -69.65 -26.31
C GLU A 123 -46.89 -69.38 -25.60
N LEU A 124 -46.03 -70.39 -25.47
CA LEU A 124 -44.67 -70.26 -24.94
C LEU A 124 -43.82 -69.29 -25.77
N ASP A 125 -43.90 -69.34 -27.10
CA ASP A 125 -43.17 -68.44 -27.99
C ASP A 125 -43.70 -67.00 -27.91
N ILE A 126 -45.02 -66.80 -27.79
CA ILE A 126 -45.63 -65.49 -27.52
C ILE A 126 -45.15 -64.93 -26.18
N LEU A 127 -45.13 -65.74 -25.12
CA LEU A 127 -44.62 -65.36 -23.80
C LEU A 127 -43.13 -65.02 -23.84
N ARG A 128 -42.32 -65.80 -24.56
CA ARG A 128 -40.87 -65.55 -24.74
C ARG A 128 -40.61 -64.23 -25.46
N ALA A 129 -41.36 -63.95 -26.54
CA ALA A 129 -41.29 -62.69 -27.27
C ALA A 129 -41.73 -61.49 -26.42
N SER A 130 -42.80 -61.64 -25.64
CA SER A 130 -43.30 -60.62 -24.70
C SER A 130 -42.27 -60.32 -23.60
N ASN A 131 -41.69 -61.34 -22.98
CA ASN A 131 -40.65 -61.19 -21.95
C ASN A 131 -39.41 -60.47 -22.48
N LYS A 132 -38.90 -60.86 -23.67
CA LYS A 132 -37.79 -60.15 -24.33
C LYS A 132 -38.10 -58.65 -24.53
N LYS A 133 -39.31 -58.33 -25.01
CA LYS A 133 -39.76 -56.94 -25.20
C LYS A 133 -39.89 -56.16 -23.88
N LEU A 134 -40.24 -56.84 -22.77
CA LEU A 134 -40.26 -56.25 -21.44
C LEU A 134 -38.85 -55.99 -20.90
N GLN A 135 -37.90 -56.90 -21.13
CA GLN A 135 -36.49 -56.72 -20.76
C GLN A 135 -35.85 -55.54 -21.51
N GLU A 136 -36.11 -55.40 -22.81
CA GLU A 136 -35.64 -54.26 -23.62
C GLU A 136 -36.21 -52.93 -23.11
N LYS A 137 -37.51 -52.89 -22.73
CA LYS A 137 -38.12 -51.72 -22.09
C LYS A 137 -37.50 -51.41 -20.73
N LEU A 138 -37.32 -52.42 -19.88
CA LEU A 138 -36.72 -52.28 -18.55
C LEU A 138 -35.32 -51.66 -18.65
N TYR A 139 -34.48 -52.18 -19.54
CA TYR A 139 -33.13 -51.67 -19.79
C TYR A 139 -33.13 -50.21 -20.28
N LYS A 140 -34.09 -49.85 -21.15
CA LYS A 140 -34.22 -48.47 -21.64
C LYS A 140 -34.65 -47.52 -20.52
N GLU A 141 -35.62 -47.92 -19.70
CA GLU A 141 -36.13 -47.10 -18.59
C GLU A 141 -35.06 -46.91 -17.51
N ASP A 142 -34.38 -47.99 -17.11
CA ASP A 142 -33.25 -47.98 -16.16
C ASP A 142 -32.09 -47.08 -16.64
N LYS A 143 -31.84 -47.03 -17.96
CA LYS A 143 -30.86 -46.11 -18.55
C LYS A 143 -31.30 -44.64 -18.46
N GLU A 144 -32.56 -44.32 -18.76
CA GLU A 144 -33.07 -42.95 -18.65
C GLU A 144 -33.22 -42.52 -17.17
N GLN A 145 -33.57 -43.43 -16.27
CA GLN A 145 -33.60 -43.18 -14.82
C GLN A 145 -32.20 -42.79 -14.29
N ARG A 146 -31.14 -43.54 -14.64
CA ARG A 146 -29.76 -43.17 -14.26
C ARG A 146 -29.36 -41.79 -14.79
N LYS A 147 -29.74 -41.47 -16.03
CA LYS A 147 -29.46 -40.18 -16.68
C LYS A 147 -30.22 -39.02 -16.02
N LEU A 148 -31.48 -39.22 -15.64
CA LEU A 148 -32.25 -38.22 -14.88
C LEU A 148 -31.68 -38.02 -13.46
N LYS A 149 -31.28 -39.10 -12.78
CA LYS A 149 -30.62 -39.02 -11.47
C LYS A 149 -29.34 -38.20 -11.54
N LEU A 150 -28.46 -38.48 -12.50
CA LEU A 150 -27.20 -37.75 -12.69
C LEU A 150 -27.43 -36.27 -13.04
N LYS A 151 -28.49 -35.95 -13.81
CA LYS A 151 -28.87 -34.55 -14.06
C LYS A 151 -29.32 -33.82 -12.79
N LEU A 152 -30.09 -34.49 -11.93
CA LEU A 152 -30.55 -33.94 -10.66
C LEU A 152 -29.37 -33.68 -9.72
N GLU A 153 -28.47 -34.65 -9.56
CA GLU A 153 -27.25 -34.53 -8.75
C GLU A 153 -26.34 -33.37 -9.24
N LEU A 154 -26.19 -33.20 -10.57
CA LEU A 154 -25.46 -32.07 -11.14
C LEU A 154 -26.13 -30.72 -10.86
N GLN A 155 -27.46 -30.65 -10.96
CA GLN A 155 -28.22 -29.43 -10.67
C GLN A 155 -28.11 -29.05 -9.19
N GLU A 156 -28.28 -30.02 -8.29
CA GLU A 156 -28.13 -29.85 -6.85
C GLU A 156 -26.74 -29.30 -6.50
N LYS A 157 -25.67 -29.92 -7.02
CA LYS A 157 -24.29 -29.46 -6.81
C LYS A 157 -24.01 -28.07 -7.39
N ALA A 158 -24.61 -27.72 -8.53
CA ALA A 158 -24.50 -26.38 -9.08
C ALA A 158 -25.19 -25.33 -8.18
N THR A 159 -26.37 -25.64 -7.65
CA THR A 159 -27.07 -24.73 -6.71
C THR A 159 -26.37 -24.61 -5.36
N GLU A 160 -25.82 -25.70 -4.84
CA GLU A 160 -25.03 -25.70 -3.60
C GLU A 160 -23.76 -24.86 -3.74
N ALA A 161 -23.03 -25.00 -4.85
CA ALA A 161 -21.86 -24.18 -5.15
C ALA A 161 -22.20 -22.68 -5.27
N TYR A 162 -23.28 -22.34 -5.96
CA TYR A 162 -23.75 -20.95 -6.08
C TYR A 162 -24.12 -20.34 -4.73
N ILE A 163 -24.83 -21.08 -3.88
CA ILE A 163 -25.18 -20.63 -2.52
C ILE A 163 -23.91 -20.47 -1.69
N ALA A 164 -22.96 -21.39 -1.77
CA ALA A 164 -21.70 -21.31 -1.04
C ALA A 164 -20.86 -20.09 -1.47
N GLU A 165 -20.76 -19.82 -2.77
CA GLU A 165 -20.08 -18.63 -3.32
C GLU A 165 -20.70 -17.32 -2.79
N LYS A 166 -22.03 -17.17 -2.88
CA LYS A 166 -22.74 -16.00 -2.36
C LYS A 166 -22.62 -15.85 -0.85
N THR A 167 -22.62 -16.96 -0.12
CA THR A 167 -22.44 -16.96 1.34
C THR A 167 -21.02 -16.54 1.72
N ALA A 168 -20.00 -17.03 1.01
CA ALA A 168 -18.60 -16.66 1.25
C ALA A 168 -18.36 -15.16 1.00
N ALA A 169 -18.85 -14.63 -0.13
CA ALA A 169 -18.75 -13.20 -0.44
C ALA A 169 -19.39 -12.32 0.64
N LEU A 170 -20.60 -12.67 1.10
CA LEU A 170 -21.27 -11.93 2.18
C LEU A 170 -20.50 -11.99 3.51
N VAL A 171 -19.87 -13.13 3.84
CA VAL A 171 -19.04 -13.26 5.04
C VAL A 171 -17.78 -12.39 4.95
N GLU A 172 -17.16 -12.30 3.77
CA GLU A 172 -16.02 -11.40 3.52
C GLU A 172 -16.44 -9.92 3.65
N GLU A 173 -17.55 -9.51 3.03
CA GLU A 173 -18.09 -8.14 3.14
C GLU A 173 -18.36 -7.76 4.61
N VAL A 174 -19.01 -8.64 5.37
CA VAL A 174 -19.29 -8.41 6.80
C VAL A 174 -17.99 -8.31 7.61
N TYR A 175 -16.98 -9.13 7.30
CA TYR A 175 -15.67 -9.06 7.94
C TYR A 175 -14.94 -7.73 7.66
N PHE A 176 -14.94 -7.27 6.40
CA PHE A 176 -14.35 -5.97 6.04
C PHE A 176 -15.08 -4.81 6.73
N ALA A 177 -16.41 -4.79 6.70
CA ALA A 177 -17.20 -3.75 7.37
C ALA A 177 -16.99 -3.71 8.89
N GLN A 178 -16.82 -4.87 9.54
CA GLN A 178 -16.48 -4.94 10.96
C GLN A 178 -15.07 -4.38 11.23
N LYS A 179 -14.09 -4.73 10.40
CA LYS A 179 -12.72 -4.21 10.52
C LYS A 179 -12.67 -2.69 10.38
N GLU A 180 -13.33 -2.13 9.37
CA GLU A 180 -13.41 -0.68 9.15
C GLU A 180 -14.09 0.04 10.32
N ARG A 181 -15.19 -0.52 10.84
CA ARG A 181 -15.86 -0.01 12.04
C ARG A 181 -14.91 0.05 13.24
N ASP A 182 -14.16 -1.02 13.48
CA ASP A 182 -13.26 -1.12 14.63
C ASP A 182 -12.05 -0.19 14.50
N GLU A 183 -11.52 -0.02 13.28
CA GLU A 183 -10.48 0.96 12.97
C GLU A 183 -10.96 2.41 13.16
N ALA A 184 -12.19 2.74 12.75
CA ALA A 184 -12.82 4.03 12.97
C ALA A 184 -13.07 4.32 14.46
N ILE A 185 -13.53 3.32 15.22
CA ILE A 185 -13.72 3.42 16.68
C ILE A 185 -12.38 3.66 17.38
N MET A 186 -11.34 2.89 17.04
CA MET A 186 -10.00 3.05 17.63
C MET A 186 -9.39 4.41 17.30
N SER A 187 -9.58 4.91 16.08
CA SER A 187 -9.11 6.23 15.66
C SER A 187 -9.82 7.36 16.42
N ARG A 188 -11.15 7.26 16.58
CA ARG A 188 -11.93 8.22 17.39
C ARG A 188 -11.55 8.20 18.87
N LEU A 189 -11.24 7.02 19.42
CA LEU A 189 -10.78 6.87 20.80
C LEU A 189 -9.39 7.48 21.03
N ARG A 190 -8.47 7.35 20.05
CA ARG A 190 -7.16 8.02 20.10
C ARG A 190 -7.32 9.53 20.14
N LEU A 191 -8.07 10.10 19.19
CA LEU A 191 -8.33 11.54 19.13
C LEU A 191 -8.95 12.08 20.44
N ALA A 192 -9.94 11.39 21.00
CA ALA A 192 -10.55 11.80 22.27
C ALA A 192 -9.58 11.74 23.47
N ASN A 193 -8.60 10.82 23.47
CA ASN A 193 -7.54 10.81 24.47
C ASN A 193 -6.52 11.95 24.24
N GLU A 194 -6.14 12.22 23.00
CA GLU A 194 -5.25 13.33 22.61
C GLU A 194 -5.87 14.69 23.02
N GLU A 195 -7.13 14.95 22.66
CA GLU A 195 -7.88 16.15 23.05
C GLU A 195 -7.96 16.32 24.58
N ARG A 196 -8.18 15.22 25.32
CA ARG A 196 -8.20 15.21 26.79
C ARG A 196 -6.82 15.52 27.37
N ASP A 197 -5.77 14.90 26.84
CA ASP A 197 -4.41 15.04 27.37
C ASP A 197 -3.84 16.43 27.06
N GLU A 198 -4.18 17.01 25.90
CA GLU A 198 -3.96 18.43 25.62
C GLU A 198 -4.74 19.35 26.58
N ALA A 199 -6.02 19.05 26.86
CA ALA A 199 -6.81 19.85 27.80
C ALA A 199 -6.23 19.81 29.21
N ILE A 200 -5.74 18.64 29.66
CA ILE A 200 -5.01 18.47 30.92
C ILE A 200 -3.69 19.25 30.89
N ALA A 201 -2.94 19.24 29.78
CA ALA A 201 -1.71 20.01 29.65
C ALA A 201 -1.96 21.53 29.72
N ARG A 202 -2.98 22.02 29.02
CA ARG A 202 -3.43 23.43 29.07
C ARG A 202 -3.86 23.82 30.50
N ALA A 203 -4.67 22.99 31.16
CA ALA A 203 -5.11 23.24 32.54
C ALA A 203 -3.93 23.31 33.51
N LYS A 204 -2.98 22.36 33.44
CA LYS A 204 -1.75 22.38 34.25
C LYS A 204 -0.88 23.62 33.99
N HIS A 205 -0.74 24.05 32.74
CA HIS A 205 -0.01 25.28 32.41
C HIS A 205 -0.69 26.53 33.01
N MET A 206 -2.02 26.59 32.96
CA MET A 206 -2.80 27.66 33.60
C MET A 206 -2.68 27.63 35.12
N GLU A 207 -2.71 26.45 35.74
CA GLU A 207 -2.50 26.27 37.19
C GLU A 207 -1.11 26.76 37.61
N MET A 208 -0.05 26.39 36.88
CA MET A 208 1.31 26.90 37.11
C MET A 208 1.38 28.42 36.96
N SER A 209 0.73 28.97 35.94
CA SER A 209 0.67 30.43 35.69
C SER A 209 -0.05 31.17 36.82
N LEU A 210 -1.18 30.63 37.31
CA LEU A 210 -1.92 31.16 38.46
C LEU A 210 -1.08 31.08 39.73
N LYS A 211 -0.35 29.99 39.97
CA LYS A 211 0.54 29.84 41.12
C LYS A 211 1.73 30.80 41.08
N VAL A 212 2.23 31.16 39.89
CA VAL A 212 3.20 32.26 39.73
C VAL A 212 2.56 33.60 40.09
N LEU A 213 1.30 33.84 39.71
CA LEU A 213 0.57 35.07 39.98
C LEU A 213 0.15 35.23 41.45
N GLU A 214 -0.23 34.15 42.14
CA GLU A 214 -0.57 34.11 43.58
C GLU A 214 0.63 34.51 44.46
N ASN A 215 1.85 34.26 43.99
CA ASN A 215 3.10 34.72 44.62
C ASN A 215 3.43 36.20 44.35
N ILE A 216 2.54 36.94 43.68
CA ILE A 216 2.61 38.40 43.53
C ILE A 216 1.55 39.01 44.43
N ASN A 217 1.89 39.25 45.70
CA ASN A 217 1.08 40.13 46.53
C ASN A 217 1.22 41.57 45.99
N PRO A 218 0.18 42.17 45.38
CA PRO A 218 0.31 43.47 44.71
C PRO A 218 0.62 44.59 45.73
N GLU A 219 0.04 44.51 46.92
CA GLU A 219 0.18 45.50 47.99
C GLU A 219 1.60 45.50 48.61
N GLU A 220 2.36 44.41 48.43
CA GLU A 220 3.77 44.29 48.81
C GLU A 220 4.75 44.53 47.65
N ASN A 221 4.28 44.79 46.42
CA ASN A 221 5.13 45.07 45.26
C ASN A 221 5.23 46.58 44.95
N ASP A 222 4.12 47.33 45.08
CA ASP A 222 4.09 48.77 44.81
C ASP A 222 4.74 49.62 45.93
N MET A 223 4.88 49.05 47.13
CA MET A 223 5.46 49.71 48.30
C MET A 223 6.93 50.11 48.07
N THR A 224 7.38 51.29 48.48
CA THR A 224 8.82 51.63 48.33
C THR A 224 9.69 50.83 49.29
N LEU A 225 10.99 50.64 48.97
CA LEU A 225 11.93 50.01 49.92
C LEU A 225 12.01 50.80 51.23
N GLN A 226 11.86 52.12 51.16
CA GLN A 226 11.84 53.00 52.31
C GLN A 226 10.59 52.79 53.18
N GLU A 227 9.41 52.59 52.59
CA GLU A 227 8.20 52.19 53.33
C GLU A 227 8.34 50.82 54.01
N LEU A 228 8.90 49.82 53.32
CA LEU A 228 9.15 48.50 53.92
C LEU A 228 10.12 48.58 55.12
N LEU A 229 11.20 49.36 54.99
CA LEU A 229 12.13 49.62 56.10
C LEU A 229 11.48 50.39 57.24
N ASN A 230 10.65 51.39 56.95
CA ASN A 230 9.89 52.13 57.95
C ASN A 230 8.88 51.22 58.68
N ARG A 231 8.23 50.28 57.98
CA ARG A 231 7.33 49.28 58.58
C ARG A 231 8.08 48.30 59.47
N ILE A 232 9.30 47.88 59.11
CA ILE A 232 10.16 47.06 59.99
C ILE A 232 10.58 47.84 61.23
N ASN A 233 11.00 49.09 61.08
CA ASN A 233 11.45 49.94 62.18
C ASN A 233 10.34 50.24 63.20
N ASN A 234 9.07 50.28 62.73
CA ASN A 234 7.90 50.61 63.53
C ASN A 234 7.01 49.37 63.82
N ALA A 235 7.54 48.15 63.70
CA ALA A 235 6.77 46.92 63.90
C ALA A 235 6.76 46.47 65.37
N ASP A 236 5.59 46.48 65.99
CA ASP A 236 5.39 46.04 67.39
C ASP A 236 5.53 44.51 67.61
N THR A 237 5.67 43.71 66.54
CA THR A 237 5.77 42.25 66.62
C THR A 237 6.83 41.66 65.70
N GLY A 238 7.52 40.61 66.16
CA GLY A 238 8.50 39.89 65.35
C GLY A 238 7.92 39.24 64.08
N ILE A 239 6.63 38.90 64.09
CA ILE A 239 5.91 38.38 62.91
C ILE A 239 5.79 39.46 61.82
N ALA A 240 5.47 40.71 62.20
CA ALA A 240 5.42 41.82 61.26
C ALA A 240 6.81 42.18 60.70
N ILE A 241 7.87 42.10 61.53
CA ILE A 241 9.27 42.23 61.07
C ILE A 241 9.61 41.14 60.05
N GLN A 242 9.30 39.88 60.37
CA GLN A 242 9.58 38.74 59.48
C GLN A 242 8.85 38.86 58.14
N LYS A 243 7.57 39.24 58.14
CA LYS A 243 6.78 39.41 56.91
C LYS A 243 7.37 40.48 55.99
N ASN A 244 7.61 41.69 56.50
CA ASN A 244 8.24 42.76 55.68
C ASN A 244 9.68 42.40 55.28
N GLY A 245 10.43 41.70 56.13
CA GLY A 245 11.77 41.19 55.82
C GLY A 245 11.78 40.18 54.66
N ALA A 246 10.80 39.27 54.61
CA ALA A 246 10.64 38.32 53.52
C ALA A 246 10.40 39.02 52.17
N VAL A 247 9.58 40.09 52.14
CA VAL A 247 9.35 40.92 50.94
C VAL A 247 10.65 41.56 50.45
N ILE A 248 11.48 42.11 51.35
CA ILE A 248 12.77 42.70 50.98
C ILE A 248 13.71 41.63 50.40
N VAL A 249 13.79 40.45 51.00
CA VAL A 249 14.64 39.33 50.53
C VAL A 249 14.17 38.83 49.15
N ASP A 250 12.86 38.65 48.96
CA ASP A 250 12.27 38.26 47.68
C ASP A 250 12.55 39.29 46.57
N ARG A 251 12.38 40.59 46.86
CA ARG A 251 12.75 41.68 45.92
C ARG A 251 14.23 41.66 45.54
N ILE A 252 15.14 41.45 46.51
CA ILE A 252 16.58 41.31 46.25
C ILE A 252 16.86 40.11 45.35
N TYR A 253 16.22 38.97 45.63
CA TYR A 253 16.36 37.75 44.83
C TYR A 253 15.85 37.95 43.40
N LYS A 254 14.61 38.44 43.22
CA LYS A 254 14.01 38.76 41.91
C LYS A 254 14.87 39.77 41.12
N THR A 255 15.42 40.80 41.78
CA THR A 255 16.34 41.76 41.14
C THR A 255 17.63 41.09 40.66
N LYS A 256 18.19 40.17 41.45
CA LYS A 256 19.42 39.43 41.11
C LYS A 256 19.20 38.46 39.97
N GLU A 257 18.11 37.70 39.96
CA GLU A 257 17.77 36.79 38.86
C GLU A 257 17.41 37.54 37.58
N CYS A 258 16.68 38.67 37.68
CA CYS A 258 16.39 39.51 36.51
C CYS A 258 17.68 40.04 35.85
N LYS A 259 18.67 40.49 36.65
CA LYS A 259 19.98 40.89 36.12
C LYS A 259 20.70 39.75 35.40
N LYS A 260 20.75 38.55 35.99
CA LYS A 260 21.35 37.38 35.33
C LYS A 260 20.66 37.05 34.01
N ARG A 261 19.32 37.07 33.99
CA ARG A 261 18.51 36.78 32.80
C ARG A 261 18.81 37.79 31.69
N ILE A 262 18.81 39.09 32.00
CA ILE A 262 19.16 40.15 31.03
C ILE A 262 20.58 39.92 30.49
N THR A 263 21.58 39.70 31.34
CA THR A 263 22.95 39.42 30.86
C THR A 263 23.04 38.17 29.99
N ALA A 264 22.27 37.11 30.27
CA ALA A 264 22.23 35.93 29.43
C ALA A 264 21.53 36.19 28.07
N GLU A 265 20.45 36.96 28.06
CA GLU A 265 19.77 37.41 26.83
C GLU A 265 20.66 38.32 25.97
N GLU A 266 21.36 39.28 26.58
CA GLU A 266 22.36 40.13 25.92
C GLU A 266 23.52 39.30 25.33
N MET A 267 24.06 38.33 26.10
CA MET A 267 25.10 37.43 25.60
C MET A 267 24.63 36.57 24.42
N ASN A 268 23.39 36.07 24.46
CA ASN A 268 22.81 35.30 23.35
C ASN A 268 22.61 36.17 22.10
N ALA A 269 22.07 37.39 22.25
CA ALA A 269 21.91 38.32 21.12
C ALA A 269 23.25 38.66 20.45
N VAL A 270 24.31 38.88 21.22
CA VAL A 270 25.68 39.11 20.70
C VAL A 270 26.23 37.86 19.98
N ILE A 271 25.91 36.66 20.45
CA ILE A 271 26.27 35.40 19.79
C ILE A 271 25.53 35.24 18.45
N GLU A 272 24.24 35.53 18.41
CA GLU A 272 23.41 35.47 17.20
C GLU A 272 23.86 36.50 16.16
N GLU A 273 24.14 37.74 16.56
CA GLU A 273 24.67 38.80 15.67
C GLU A 273 26.02 38.39 15.09
N ARG A 274 26.93 37.86 15.92
CA ARG A 274 28.23 37.33 15.47
C ARG A 274 28.06 36.22 14.44
N ASP A 275 27.18 35.26 14.69
CA ASP A 275 27.01 34.10 13.81
C ASP A 275 26.28 34.46 12.51
N ALA A 276 25.38 35.45 12.54
CA ALA A 276 24.82 36.08 11.35
C ALA A 276 25.89 36.79 10.52
N ALA A 277 26.75 37.60 11.15
CA ALA A 277 27.85 38.30 10.48
C ALA A 277 28.87 37.31 9.88
N LEU A 278 29.27 36.27 10.62
CA LEU A 278 30.15 35.20 10.10
C LEU A 278 29.53 34.46 8.90
N SER A 279 28.20 34.28 8.90
CA SER A 279 27.48 33.67 7.78
C SER A 279 27.39 34.58 6.56
N GLN A 280 27.35 35.91 6.75
CA GLN A 280 27.46 36.88 5.66
C GLN A 280 28.89 36.91 5.08
N CYS A 281 29.93 36.96 5.93
CA CYS A 281 31.32 36.93 5.48
C CYS A 281 31.62 35.69 4.61
N LYS A 282 31.25 34.49 5.08
CA LYS A 282 31.44 33.24 4.31
C LYS A 282 30.75 33.25 2.94
N ARG A 283 29.58 33.90 2.84
CA ARG A 283 28.85 34.04 1.57
C ARG A 283 29.59 34.99 0.62
N LEU A 284 30.00 36.16 1.11
CA LEU A 284 30.77 37.13 0.34
C LEU A 284 32.13 36.57 -0.12
N GLU A 285 32.78 35.73 0.71
CA GLU A 285 33.99 34.99 0.34
C GLU A 285 33.75 34.01 -0.82
N GLN A 286 32.63 33.30 -0.82
CA GLN A 286 32.22 32.40 -1.91
C GLN A 286 31.86 33.17 -3.20
N GLU A 287 31.11 34.26 -3.08
CA GLU A 287 30.77 35.14 -4.21
C GLU A 287 32.04 35.75 -4.85
N LEU A 288 33.01 36.17 -4.04
CA LEU A 288 34.31 36.66 -4.50
C LEU A 288 35.09 35.55 -5.23
N HIS A 289 35.12 34.32 -4.69
CA HIS A 289 35.76 33.19 -5.35
C HIS A 289 35.15 32.93 -6.73
N HIS A 290 33.81 32.85 -6.81
CA HIS A 290 33.11 32.62 -8.06
C HIS A 290 33.34 33.73 -9.09
N LEU A 291 33.31 35.00 -8.66
CA LEU A 291 33.59 36.15 -9.52
C LEU A 291 35.05 36.13 -10.04
N LYS A 292 36.00 35.67 -9.22
CA LYS A 292 37.40 35.49 -9.60
C LYS A 292 37.56 34.38 -10.66
N GLU A 293 36.87 33.26 -10.51
CA GLU A 293 36.83 32.17 -11.50
C GLU A 293 36.19 32.62 -12.82
N GLN A 294 35.07 33.34 -12.75
CA GLN A 294 34.37 33.87 -13.92
C GLN A 294 35.26 34.88 -14.68
N ASN A 295 35.93 35.78 -13.97
CA ASN A 295 36.87 36.75 -14.56
C ASN A 295 38.07 36.05 -15.20
N GLN A 296 38.68 35.08 -14.51
CA GLN A 296 39.79 34.28 -15.06
C GLN A 296 39.38 33.48 -16.31
N THR A 297 38.16 32.93 -16.33
CA THR A 297 37.60 32.22 -17.48
C THR A 297 37.33 33.16 -18.65
N SER A 298 36.74 34.33 -18.39
CA SER A 298 36.52 35.38 -19.40
C SER A 298 37.84 35.86 -20.01
N ALA A 299 38.86 36.11 -19.18
CA ALA A 299 40.20 36.48 -19.63
C ALA A 299 40.87 35.38 -20.48
N ASN A 300 40.68 34.10 -20.13
CA ASN A 300 41.19 32.98 -20.91
C ASN A 300 40.46 32.84 -22.27
N ASN A 301 39.14 32.98 -22.30
CA ASN A 301 38.35 32.96 -23.53
C ASN A 301 38.74 34.10 -24.48
N MET A 302 38.95 35.31 -23.94
CA MET A 302 39.43 36.46 -24.71
C MET A 302 40.82 36.22 -25.32
N ARG A 303 41.74 35.58 -24.57
CA ARG A 303 43.05 35.18 -25.09
C ARG A 303 42.93 34.14 -26.21
N HIS A 304 42.05 33.14 -26.08
CA HIS A 304 41.80 32.14 -27.12
C HIS A 304 41.30 32.79 -28.41
N LEU A 305 40.23 33.59 -28.34
CA LEU A 305 39.67 34.31 -29.49
C LEU A 305 40.68 35.24 -30.15
N THR A 306 41.56 35.88 -29.36
CA THR A 306 42.64 36.72 -29.89
C THR A 306 43.70 35.90 -30.64
N ALA A 307 44.07 34.72 -30.11
CA ALA A 307 45.00 33.81 -30.77
C ALA A 307 44.42 33.25 -32.08
N GLU A 308 43.16 32.82 -32.06
CA GLU A 308 42.42 32.30 -33.22
C GLU A 308 42.29 33.37 -34.32
N ASN A 309 41.89 34.59 -33.99
CA ASN A 309 41.81 35.71 -34.95
C ASN A 309 43.18 36.06 -35.56
N ASN A 310 44.26 35.98 -34.78
CA ASN A 310 45.61 36.19 -35.29
C ASN A 310 46.06 35.03 -36.21
N GLN A 311 45.66 33.79 -35.93
CA GLN A 311 45.90 32.65 -36.84
C GLN A 311 45.09 32.80 -38.14
N GLU A 312 43.82 33.17 -38.07
CA GLU A 312 42.99 33.46 -39.25
C GLU A 312 43.61 34.58 -40.11
N ARG A 313 44.09 35.66 -39.48
CA ARG A 313 44.78 36.75 -40.16
C ARG A 313 46.06 36.28 -40.84
N ALA A 314 46.89 35.48 -40.16
CA ALA A 314 48.11 34.91 -40.74
C ALA A 314 47.80 33.95 -41.91
N LEU A 315 46.77 33.12 -41.81
CA LEU A 315 46.31 32.27 -42.91
C LEU A 315 45.79 33.10 -44.09
N LYS A 316 45.05 34.17 -43.83
CA LYS A 316 44.55 35.11 -44.84
C LYS A 316 45.69 35.86 -45.53
N GLU A 317 46.70 36.30 -44.78
CA GLU A 317 47.92 36.90 -45.31
C GLU A 317 48.73 35.90 -46.14
N ASN A 318 48.85 34.64 -45.71
CA ASN A 318 49.49 33.56 -46.49
C ASN A 318 48.73 33.25 -47.79
N ILE A 319 47.40 33.19 -47.76
CA ILE A 319 46.55 33.03 -48.96
C ILE A 319 46.71 34.24 -49.89
N MET A 320 46.72 35.46 -49.35
CA MET A 320 46.98 36.67 -50.14
C MET A 320 48.40 36.67 -50.72
N ALA A 321 49.41 36.20 -49.98
CA ALA A 321 50.78 36.10 -50.47
C ALA A 321 50.92 35.05 -51.59
N LEU A 322 50.26 33.89 -51.46
CA LEU A 322 50.18 32.87 -52.51
C LEU A 322 49.44 33.40 -53.74
N ALA A 323 48.30 34.07 -53.57
CA ALA A 323 47.58 34.72 -54.66
C ALA A 323 48.45 35.78 -55.35
N VAL A 324 49.15 36.62 -54.59
CA VAL A 324 50.06 37.65 -55.14
C VAL A 324 51.26 37.03 -55.85
N GLN A 325 51.84 35.91 -55.37
CA GLN A 325 52.88 35.17 -56.10
C GLN A 325 52.37 34.61 -57.43
N LEU A 326 51.08 34.22 -57.49
CA LEU A 326 50.40 33.82 -58.72
C LEU A 326 49.99 35.02 -59.61
N THR A 327 50.24 36.29 -59.23
CA THR A 327 49.66 37.47 -59.93
C THR A 327 50.50 38.78 -59.93
N LYS A 328 51.85 38.77 -59.88
CA LYS A 328 52.67 40.01 -59.80
C LYS A 328 53.64 40.34 -60.96
N PRO A 329 53.59 41.59 -61.49
CA PRO A 329 54.66 42.28 -62.25
C PRO A 329 55.33 43.47 -61.47
N GLU A 330 56.26 44.22 -62.09
CA GLU A 330 57.34 45.06 -61.44
C GLU A 330 57.16 46.63 -61.35
N LEU A 331 58.09 47.33 -60.64
CA LEU A 331 58.53 48.79 -60.68
C LEU A 331 57.70 49.90 -59.93
N SER A 332 58.18 51.14 -59.61
CA SER A 332 59.49 51.69 -59.11
C SER A 332 59.48 53.22 -58.70
N THR A 333 60.51 53.72 -57.97
CA THR A 333 61.00 55.15 -57.74
C THR A 333 60.12 56.26 -57.10
N LYS A 334 60.59 57.49 -56.72
CA LYS A 334 61.75 58.05 -55.90
C LYS A 334 61.71 59.61 -55.93
N SER A 335 62.15 60.38 -54.90
CA SER A 335 62.49 61.84 -55.03
C SER A 335 63.38 62.41 -53.89
N GLU A 336 63.94 63.62 -54.09
CA GLU A 336 65.05 64.24 -53.30
C GLU A 336 64.75 65.67 -52.74
N LYS A 337 65.75 66.36 -52.17
CA LYS A 337 65.59 67.33 -51.05
C LYS A 337 65.82 68.84 -51.33
N ASN A 338 65.32 69.66 -50.38
CA ASN A 338 65.80 70.97 -49.88
C ASN A 338 65.49 72.28 -50.63
N GLY A 339 65.04 73.30 -49.88
CA GLY A 339 65.28 74.73 -50.17
C GLY A 339 64.04 75.61 -50.44
N ASP A 340 63.46 76.17 -49.37
CA ASP A 340 62.65 77.39 -49.30
C ASP A 340 61.39 77.64 -50.18
N ILE A 341 60.34 78.10 -49.49
CA ILE A 341 59.12 78.77 -49.99
C ILE A 341 58.30 77.98 -51.02
N LEU A 342 57.19 77.39 -50.56
CA LEU A 342 55.85 77.71 -51.10
C LEU A 342 54.72 77.11 -50.25
N LYS A 343 53.64 77.88 -50.10
CA LYS A 343 52.37 77.43 -49.54
C LYS A 343 51.80 76.31 -50.42
N TRP A 344 51.59 75.12 -49.86
CA TRP A 344 50.66 74.15 -50.45
C TRP A 344 49.42 74.03 -49.58
N LYS A 345 48.32 74.52 -50.15
CA LYS A 345 47.01 74.66 -49.52
C LYS A 345 46.25 73.34 -49.74
N ILE A 346 46.20 72.47 -48.73
CA ILE A 346 45.34 71.28 -48.80
C ILE A 346 43.90 71.73 -48.51
N CYS A 347 43.10 71.82 -49.57
CA CYS A 347 41.67 72.09 -49.47
C CYS A 347 40.95 70.83 -48.98
N PHE A 348 40.43 70.85 -47.75
CA PHE A 348 39.43 69.87 -47.32
C PHE A 348 38.09 70.15 -47.99
N VAL A 349 37.62 69.21 -48.81
CA VAL A 349 36.22 69.17 -49.25
C VAL A 349 35.44 68.35 -48.22
N TYR A 350 34.74 69.03 -47.31
CA TYR A 350 33.76 68.38 -46.44
C TYR A 350 32.41 68.21 -47.18
N PRO A 351 31.63 67.16 -46.83
CA PRO A 351 30.60 66.63 -47.72
C PRO A 351 29.33 67.47 -47.72
N LYS A 352 28.64 67.51 -48.87
CA LYS A 352 27.25 67.99 -48.93
C LYS A 352 26.32 66.95 -48.32
N SER A 353 25.60 67.35 -47.28
CA SER A 353 24.51 66.59 -46.67
C SER A 353 23.43 66.28 -47.69
N VAL A 354 23.02 65.02 -47.79
CA VAL A 354 21.76 64.64 -48.43
C VAL A 354 20.76 64.33 -47.31
N LYS A 355 19.68 65.10 -47.24
CA LYS A 355 18.54 64.79 -46.38
C LYS A 355 17.74 63.65 -47.01
N PHE A 356 17.39 62.65 -46.21
CA PHE A 356 16.17 61.86 -46.42
C PHE A 356 15.38 61.90 -45.10
N GLY A 357 14.04 61.97 -45.24
CA GLY A 357 13.10 61.86 -44.13
C GLY A 357 12.48 60.47 -44.06
#